data_AF-A0A8T5R7A8-F1
#
_entry.id   AF-A0A8T5R7A8-F1
#
_cell.length_a   1.000
_cell.length_b   1.000
_cell.length_c   1.000
_cell.angle_alpha   90.00
_cell.angle_beta   90.00
_cell.angle_gamma   90.00
#
_symmetry.space_group_name_H-M   'P 1'
#
loop_
_entity.id
_entity.type
_entity.pdbx_description
1 polymer ?
#
loop_
_entity_poly.entity_id
_entity_poly.type
_entity_poly.pdbx_seq_one_letter_code
_entity_poly.pdbx_strand_id
1 'polypeptide(L)'
;MPSGRSTPPDDARHALLSRAHAVSQTDLLAYTRSGSTMRERLPTIPTGRYSVGEVEVRSALTRCRLPGEPWSLNPYTGCSHDCVYCYVPDVAHVERPKWGSYAIVKRNLPTVLARELKQKQRREVFLSSATDPYQPVEGTYHPTGLCVS
;
A
#
# COMPACT_ATOMS: atom_id res chain seq x y z
N MET A 1 25.55 11.51 -33.13
CA MET A 1 24.58 10.49 -33.61
C MET A 1 24.51 9.37 -32.57
N PRO A 2 23.33 8.86 -32.23
CA PRO A 2 22.80 8.88 -30.86
C PRO A 2 23.17 7.67 -29.99
N SER A 3 23.25 7.95 -28.68
CA SER A 3 23.35 7.00 -27.58
C SER A 3 22.16 6.02 -27.57
N GLY A 4 22.44 4.72 -27.67
CA GLY A 4 21.45 3.65 -27.54
C GLY A 4 20.87 3.63 -26.13
N ARG A 5 19.67 4.18 -25.97
CA ARG A 5 18.81 3.89 -24.82
C ARG A 5 18.17 2.54 -25.10
N SER A 6 18.53 1.52 -24.32
CA SER A 6 17.76 0.28 -24.24
C SER A 6 16.31 0.66 -23.91
N THR A 7 15.38 0.28 -24.78
CA THR A 7 13.95 0.36 -24.49
C THR A 7 13.66 -0.38 -23.18
N PRO A 8 12.90 0.21 -22.24
CA PRO A 8 12.46 -0.53 -21.06
C PRO A 8 11.67 -1.76 -21.52
N PRO A 9 11.76 -2.88 -20.78
CA PRO A 9 11.08 -4.12 -21.16
C PRO A 9 9.56 -3.89 -21.29
N ASP A 10 8.98 -4.47 -22.35
CA ASP A 10 7.55 -4.44 -22.67
C ASP A 10 6.78 -5.36 -21.69
N ASP A 11 6.70 -4.93 -20.43
CA ASP A 11 6.07 -5.65 -19.31
C ASP A 11 4.57 -5.91 -19.54
N ALA A 12 3.98 -5.27 -20.55
CA ALA A 12 2.58 -5.44 -20.95
C ALA A 12 2.27 -6.83 -21.53
N ARG A 13 3.29 -7.63 -21.88
CA ARG A 13 3.12 -9.00 -22.44
C ARG A 13 3.23 -10.11 -21.40
N HIS A 14 3.50 -9.80 -20.14
CA HIS A 14 3.66 -10.81 -19.10
C HIS A 14 2.31 -11.49 -18.79
N ALA A 15 2.23 -12.82 -18.96
CA ALA A 15 0.99 -13.60 -18.86
C ALA A 15 0.27 -13.51 -17.49
N LEU A 16 0.99 -13.12 -16.43
CA LEU A 16 0.42 -12.85 -15.11
C LEU A 16 -0.18 -11.44 -14.97
N LEU A 17 0.34 -10.45 -15.71
CA LEU A 17 -0.08 -9.05 -15.66
C LEU A 17 -1.23 -8.75 -16.63
N SER A 18 -1.32 -9.49 -17.74
CA SER A 18 -2.39 -9.36 -18.74
C SER A 18 -3.77 -9.83 -18.24
N ARG A 19 -3.82 -10.54 -17.11
CA ARG A 19 -5.05 -11.03 -16.45
C ARG A 19 -5.34 -10.33 -15.12
N ALA A 20 -4.52 -9.36 -14.73
CA ALA A 20 -4.73 -8.59 -13.52
C ALA A 20 -5.89 -7.62 -13.73
N HIS A 21 -7.10 -8.00 -13.31
CA HIS A 21 -8.14 -7.02 -13.09
C HIS A 21 -7.72 -6.10 -11.95
N ALA A 22 -7.81 -4.79 -12.17
CA ALA A 22 -7.58 -3.76 -11.17
C ALA A 22 -8.19 -4.18 -9.82
N VAL A 23 -7.36 -4.29 -8.79
CA VAL A 23 -7.87 -4.18 -7.42
C VAL A 23 -8.17 -2.69 -7.28
N SER A 24 -9.45 -2.36 -7.23
CA SER A 24 -9.96 -0.98 -7.32
C SER A 24 -9.39 -0.10 -6.21
N GLN A 25 -8.21 0.45 -6.46
CA GLN A 25 -7.80 1.75 -5.93
C GLN A 25 -8.76 2.86 -6.34
N THR A 26 -9.68 2.59 -7.27
CA THR A 26 -10.87 3.40 -7.47
C THR A 26 -11.68 3.58 -6.19
N ASP A 27 -11.56 2.74 -5.16
CA ASP A 27 -12.13 3.03 -3.83
C ASP A 27 -11.27 4.03 -3.02
N LEU A 28 -9.97 4.10 -3.27
CA LEU A 28 -9.06 5.11 -2.70
C LEU A 28 -9.26 6.46 -3.41
N LEU A 29 -9.45 6.47 -4.73
CA LEU A 29 -9.85 7.64 -5.50
C LEU A 29 -11.33 8.02 -5.27
N ALA A 30 -12.24 7.06 -5.06
CA ALA A 30 -13.63 7.35 -4.67
C ALA A 30 -13.71 7.86 -3.23
N TYR A 31 -12.84 7.39 -2.33
CA TYR A 31 -12.63 7.96 -1.00
C TYR A 31 -12.07 9.39 -1.08
N THR A 32 -11.22 9.71 -2.06
CA THR A 32 -10.87 11.12 -2.37
C THR A 32 -12.03 11.93 -2.96
N ARG A 33 -13.03 11.29 -3.58
CA ARG A 33 -14.20 11.95 -4.18
C ARG A 33 -15.41 12.08 -3.25
N SER A 34 -15.48 11.35 -2.14
CA SER A 34 -16.62 11.36 -1.20
C SER A 34 -16.67 12.56 -0.25
N GLY A 35 -15.89 13.62 -0.50
CA GLY A 35 -16.11 14.93 0.11
C GLY A 35 -15.93 15.01 1.64
N SER A 36 -15.41 13.98 2.30
CA SER A 36 -14.98 14.07 3.69
C SER A 36 -13.59 14.71 3.77
N THR A 37 -13.56 16.04 3.65
CA THR A 37 -12.52 16.95 4.16
C THR A 37 -11.10 16.39 4.23
N MET A 38 -10.49 16.11 3.08
CA MET A 38 -9.05 15.83 2.96
C MET A 38 -8.20 17.12 2.95
N ARG A 39 -8.74 18.26 3.41
CA ARG A 39 -8.12 19.58 3.18
C ARG A 39 -7.29 20.15 4.31
N GLU A 40 -7.32 19.62 5.54
CA GLU A 40 -6.51 20.22 6.61
C GLU A 40 -6.37 19.30 7.82
N ARG A 41 -5.31 18.45 7.81
CA ARG A 41 -4.55 17.95 8.97
C ARG A 41 -3.78 16.69 8.60
N LEU A 42 -2.71 16.81 7.83
CA LEU A 42 -1.63 15.83 7.94
C LEU A 42 -0.32 16.58 8.11
N PRO A 43 0.29 16.57 9.31
CA PRO A 43 1.63 17.11 9.48
C PRO A 43 2.55 16.27 8.60
N THR A 44 2.95 16.82 7.48
CA THR A 44 3.96 16.21 6.62
C THR A 44 5.27 16.31 7.37
N ILE A 45 5.67 15.25 8.07
CA ILE A 45 7.01 15.18 8.65
C ILE A 45 7.93 14.81 7.49
N PRO A 46 8.82 15.71 7.01
CA PRO A 46 9.77 15.35 5.98
C PRO A 46 10.78 14.38 6.57
N THR A 47 10.55 13.09 6.39
CA THR A 47 11.52 12.06 6.77
C THR A 47 12.48 11.90 5.60
N GLY A 48 13.36 12.89 5.41
CA GLY A 48 14.25 12.92 4.24
C GLY A 48 13.51 13.21 2.93
N ARG A 49 13.39 12.22 2.03
CA ARG A 49 12.90 12.37 0.64
C ARG A 49 11.39 12.15 0.43
N TYR A 50 10.64 11.79 1.47
CA TYR A 50 9.22 11.42 1.33
C TYR A 50 8.34 12.01 2.43
N SER A 51 7.04 12.07 2.14
CA SER A 51 6.00 12.61 3.01
C SER A 51 5.31 11.51 3.82
N VAL A 52 5.00 11.80 5.08
CA VAL A 52 4.26 10.87 5.95
C VAL A 52 2.86 11.42 6.20
N GLY A 53 1.86 10.57 5.97
CA GLY A 53 0.46 10.84 6.30
C GLY A 53 -0.11 9.78 7.24
N GLU A 54 -1.29 10.05 7.77
CA GLU A 54 -2.03 9.13 8.63
C GLU A 54 -3.47 8.96 8.11
N VAL A 55 -4.05 7.78 8.32
CA VAL A 55 -5.45 7.53 7.97
C VAL A 55 -6.05 6.53 8.94
N GLU A 56 -7.35 6.63 9.13
CA GLU A 56 -8.14 5.61 9.81
C GLU A 56 -8.88 4.73 8.81
N VAL A 57 -8.86 3.42 9.04
CA VAL A 57 -9.50 2.42 8.19
C VAL A 57 -10.73 1.81 8.85
N ARG A 58 -11.66 1.35 8.01
CA ARG A 58 -12.86 0.61 8.47
C ARG A 58 -12.65 -0.90 8.54
N SER A 59 -11.71 -1.40 7.74
CA SER A 59 -11.36 -2.82 7.60
C SER A 59 -9.84 -2.96 7.61
N ALA A 60 -9.33 -3.97 8.33
CA ALA A 60 -7.90 -4.27 8.40
C ALA A 60 -7.48 -5.29 7.34
N LEU A 61 -8.23 -6.39 7.23
CA LEU A 61 -7.96 -7.44 6.25
C LEU A 61 -8.63 -7.12 4.92
N THR A 62 -7.87 -7.22 3.83
CA THR A 62 -8.36 -7.02 2.45
C THR A 62 -8.19 -8.31 1.65
N ARG A 63 -9.04 -8.54 0.65
CA ARG A 63 -8.87 -9.69 -0.25
C ARG A 63 -7.61 -9.50 -1.10
N CYS A 64 -6.70 -10.45 -1.05
CA CYS A 64 -5.53 -10.54 -1.92
C CYS A 64 -5.85 -11.42 -3.14
N ARG A 65 -5.36 -11.04 -4.31
CA ARG A 65 -5.50 -11.83 -5.56
C ARG A 65 -4.21 -12.56 -5.94
N LEU A 66 -3.19 -12.52 -5.08
CA LEU A 66 -1.96 -13.27 -5.29
C LEU A 66 -2.22 -14.78 -5.14
N PRO A 67 -1.51 -15.64 -5.89
CA PRO A 67 -1.60 -17.08 -5.73
C PRO A 67 -1.28 -17.52 -4.30
N GLY A 68 -2.04 -18.48 -3.76
CA GLY A 68 -1.94 -18.92 -2.36
C GLY A 68 -3.09 -18.38 -1.53
N GLU A 69 -2.83 -17.38 -0.70
CA GLU A 69 -3.77 -16.91 0.31
C GLU A 69 -4.58 -15.68 -0.11
N PRO A 70 -5.91 -15.68 0.12
CA PRO A 70 -6.77 -14.65 -0.45
C PRO A 70 -6.94 -13.45 0.47
N TRP A 71 -6.13 -13.29 1.51
CA TRP A 71 -6.20 -12.16 2.46
C TRP A 71 -4.84 -11.51 2.66
N SER A 72 -4.83 -10.18 2.75
CA SER A 72 -3.64 -9.41 3.07
C SER A 72 -3.92 -8.35 4.13
N LEU A 73 -2.91 -8.11 4.95
CA LEU A 73 -2.85 -7.03 5.92
C LEU A 73 -1.76 -6.07 5.43
N ASN A 74 -2.14 -4.86 5.05
CA ASN A 74 -1.20 -3.84 4.59
C ASN A 74 -1.20 -2.68 5.59
N PRO A 75 -0.18 -2.53 6.45
CA PRO A 75 -0.09 -1.48 7.47
C PRO A 75 -0.04 -0.06 6.92
N TYR A 76 0.44 0.06 5.68
CA TYR A 76 0.68 1.34 5.02
C TYR A 76 -0.12 1.46 3.72
N THR A 77 -0.08 2.67 3.14
CA THR A 77 -0.42 2.93 1.74
C THR A 77 0.67 3.82 1.15
N GLY A 78 1.24 3.40 0.02
CA GLY A 78 2.51 3.94 -0.45
C GLY A 78 3.70 3.26 0.22
N CYS A 79 4.89 3.54 -0.30
CA CYS A 79 6.15 3.03 0.20
C CYS A 79 7.24 4.08 -0.01
N SER A 80 8.12 4.26 0.99
CA SER A 80 9.25 5.20 0.92
C SER A 80 10.47 4.69 0.15
N HIS A 81 10.50 3.41 -0.24
CA HIS A 81 11.71 2.76 -0.77
C HIS A 81 12.02 3.07 -2.25
N ASP A 82 11.01 3.45 -3.03
CA ASP A 82 11.14 3.74 -4.47
C ASP A 82 11.90 2.67 -5.29
N CYS A 83 11.65 1.39 -5.03
CA CYS A 83 12.37 0.32 -5.72
C CYS A 83 12.04 0.32 -7.21
N VAL A 84 13.08 0.35 -8.06
CA VAL A 84 12.94 0.29 -9.54
C VAL A 84 12.17 -0.94 -10.01
N TYR A 85 12.31 -2.06 -9.30
CA TYR A 85 11.64 -3.33 -9.57
C TYR A 85 10.26 -3.46 -8.91
N CYS A 86 9.73 -2.39 -8.30
CA CYS A 86 8.47 -2.48 -7.57
C CYS A 86 7.29 -2.69 -8.54
N TYR A 87 6.59 -3.81 -8.36
CA TYR A 87 5.39 -4.14 -9.12
C TYR A 87 4.14 -3.39 -8.64
N VAL A 88 4.15 -2.94 -7.38
CA VAL A 88 2.99 -2.34 -6.71
C VAL A 88 2.40 -1.16 -7.48
N PRO A 89 3.17 -0.19 -8.01
CA PRO A 89 2.56 0.99 -8.57
C PRO A 89 1.79 0.70 -9.87
N ASP A 90 2.07 -0.40 -10.58
CA ASP A 90 1.25 -0.82 -11.73
C ASP A 90 -0.10 -1.39 -11.26
N VAL A 91 -0.04 -2.35 -10.34
CA VAL A 91 -1.25 -3.04 -9.84
C VAL A 91 -2.12 -2.13 -8.98
N ALA A 92 -1.49 -1.13 -8.39
CA ALA A 92 -2.09 -0.10 -7.58
C ALA A 92 -2.01 1.24 -8.32
N HIS A 93 -2.16 1.26 -9.65
CA HIS A 93 -2.41 2.41 -10.53
C HIS A 93 -1.87 3.78 -10.08
N VAL A 94 -0.62 3.81 -9.61
CA VAL A 94 0.10 5.00 -9.14
C VAL A 94 1.20 5.31 -10.13
N GLU A 95 1.24 6.57 -10.57
CA GLU A 95 2.29 7.07 -11.45
C GLU A 95 3.67 6.83 -10.83
N ARG A 96 4.60 6.26 -11.61
CA ARG A 96 5.93 5.91 -11.09
C ARG A 96 6.69 7.04 -10.42
N PRO A 97 6.72 8.26 -10.95
CA PRO A 97 7.39 9.38 -10.26
C PRO A 97 6.81 9.74 -8.88
N LYS A 98 5.58 9.29 -8.57
CA LYS A 98 4.95 9.52 -7.27
C LYS A 98 5.21 8.38 -6.28
N TRP A 99 5.55 7.19 -6.75
CA TRP A 99 5.96 6.10 -5.86
C TRP A 99 7.26 6.48 -5.14
N GLY A 100 7.48 5.99 -3.92
CA GLY A 100 8.64 6.42 -3.13
C GLY A 100 8.45 7.74 -2.39
N SER A 101 7.58 8.64 -2.87
CA SER A 101 7.46 10.00 -2.33
C SER A 101 6.53 10.13 -1.11
N TYR A 102 5.84 9.06 -0.72
CA TYR A 102 4.91 9.10 0.41
C TYR A 102 4.73 7.74 1.10
N ALA A 103 4.39 7.80 2.39
CA ALA A 103 3.92 6.68 3.18
C ALA A 103 2.74 7.14 4.05
N ILE A 104 1.60 6.49 3.92
CA ILE A 104 0.40 6.76 4.71
C ILE A 104 0.23 5.64 5.72
N VAL A 105 0.27 5.98 7.01
CA VAL A 105 0.13 5.05 8.14
C VAL A 105 -1.34 4.82 8.46
N LYS A 106 -1.77 3.56 8.54
CA LYS A 106 -3.12 3.23 9.01
C LYS A 106 -3.14 3.15 10.54
N ARG A 107 -3.33 4.29 11.21
CA ARG A 107 -3.10 4.43 12.66
C ARG A 107 -3.98 3.51 13.51
N ASN A 108 -5.24 3.35 13.15
CA ASN A 108 -6.20 2.50 13.89
C ASN A 108 -6.20 1.03 13.45
N LEU A 109 -5.27 0.61 12.58
CA LEU A 109 -5.26 -0.73 12.00
C LEU A 109 -5.17 -1.85 13.05
N PRO A 110 -4.32 -1.78 14.09
CA PRO A 110 -4.24 -2.84 15.10
C PRO A 110 -5.57 -3.02 15.84
N THR A 111 -6.25 -1.91 16.17
CA THR A 111 -7.55 -1.94 16.84
C THR A 111 -8.62 -2.58 15.96
N VAL A 112 -8.66 -2.23 14.67
CA VAL A 112 -9.61 -2.81 13.71
C VAL A 112 -9.31 -4.30 13.49
N LEU A 113 -8.03 -4.68 13.37
CA LEU A 113 -7.61 -6.07 13.23
C LEU A 113 -8.03 -6.91 14.44
N ALA A 114 -7.78 -6.44 15.67
CA ALA A 114 -8.18 -7.14 16.88
C ALA A 114 -9.70 -7.38 16.95
N ARG A 115 -10.52 -6.43 16.47
CA ARG A 115 -11.97 -6.60 16.36
C ARG A 115 -12.34 -7.66 15.32
N GLU A 116 -11.70 -7.62 14.15
CA GLU A 116 -11.95 -8.58 13.06
C GLU A 116 -11.55 -10.01 13.43
N LEU A 117 -10.41 -10.19 14.11
CA LEU A 117 -9.92 -11.51 14.55
C LEU A 117 -10.84 -12.18 15.57
N LYS A 118 -11.60 -11.41 16.36
CA LYS A 118 -12.62 -11.96 17.27
C LYS A 118 -13.85 -12.52 16.54
N GLN A 119 -14.13 -12.02 15.34
CA GLN A 119 -15.34 -12.35 14.58
C GLN A 119 -15.08 -13.33 13.45
N LYS A 120 -13.86 -13.36 12.91
CA LYS A 120 -13.48 -14.16 11.76
C LYS A 120 -12.80 -15.45 12.20
N GLN A 121 -13.02 -16.51 11.43
CA GLN A 121 -12.25 -17.75 11.58
C GLN A 121 -10.77 -17.52 11.28
N ARG A 122 -9.90 -18.31 11.92
CA ARG A 122 -8.45 -18.33 11.66
C ARG A 122 -8.20 -18.59 10.17
N ARG A 123 -7.33 -17.77 9.58
CA ARG A 123 -6.93 -17.81 8.17
C ARG A 123 -5.46 -17.44 8.08
N GLU A 124 -4.81 -17.87 7.02
CA GLU A 124 -3.51 -17.34 6.66
C GLU A 124 -3.68 -15.97 5.99
N VAL A 125 -2.73 -15.08 6.24
CA VAL A 125 -2.78 -13.68 5.81
C VAL A 125 -1.40 -13.29 5.33
N PHE A 126 -1.32 -12.74 4.12
CA PHE A 126 -0.10 -12.10 3.65
C PHE A 126 0.10 -10.78 4.39
N LEU A 127 1.22 -10.66 5.09
CA LEU A 127 1.66 -9.39 5.61
C LEU A 127 2.26 -8.56 4.46
N SER A 128 1.73 -7.36 4.25
CA SER A 128 2.35 -6.35 3.39
C SER A 128 2.55 -6.81 1.94
N SER A 129 1.48 -7.31 1.32
CA SER A 129 1.52 -7.66 -0.11
C SER A 129 1.81 -6.46 -0.99
N ALA A 130 1.32 -5.27 -0.64
CA ALA A 130 1.37 -4.07 -1.49
C ALA A 130 2.20 -2.92 -0.90
N THR A 131 2.81 -3.10 0.26
CA THR A 131 3.66 -2.09 0.91
C THR A 131 4.80 -2.79 1.62
N ASP A 132 5.82 -2.07 2.07
CA ASP A 132 6.77 -2.67 3.01
C ASP A 132 6.22 -2.56 4.46
N PRO A 133 6.28 -3.63 5.30
CA PRO A 133 5.79 -3.61 6.68
C PRO A 133 6.70 -2.84 7.66
N TYR A 134 7.99 -2.68 7.35
CA TYR A 134 8.99 -2.12 8.26
C TYR A 134 9.64 -0.88 7.64
N GLN A 135 8.81 -0.01 7.06
CA GLN A 135 9.23 1.30 6.58
C GLN A 135 9.84 2.12 7.72
N PRO A 136 10.70 3.14 7.45
CA PRO A 136 11.33 3.91 8.52
C PRO A 136 10.34 4.54 9.51
N VAL A 137 9.10 4.82 9.07
CA VAL A 137 8.00 5.31 9.91
C VAL A 137 7.52 4.30 10.97
N GLU A 138 7.80 3.01 10.80
CA GLU A 138 7.48 1.97 11.79
C GLU A 138 8.15 2.27 13.13
N GLY A 139 9.38 2.80 13.13
CA GLY A 139 10.08 3.16 14.37
C GLY A 139 9.30 4.14 15.26
N THR A 140 8.44 4.97 14.65
CA THR A 140 7.61 5.95 15.37
C THR A 140 6.20 5.42 15.65
N TYR A 141 5.57 4.80 14.65
CA TYR A 141 4.14 4.43 14.74
C TYR A 141 3.87 2.99 15.17
N HIS A 142 4.82 2.08 14.92
CA HIS A 142 4.72 0.64 15.23
C HIS A 142 3.43 -0.08 14.77
N PRO A 143 2.76 0.28 13.65
CA PRO A 143 1.50 -0.35 13.29
C PRO A 143 1.65 -1.83 12.96
N THR A 144 2.77 -2.25 12.36
CA THR A 144 3.03 -3.65 12.07
C THR A 144 3.30 -4.42 13.35
N GLY A 145 4.17 -3.89 14.23
CA GLY A 145 4.50 -4.51 15.52
C GLY A 145 3.26 -4.78 16.37
N LEU A 146 2.34 -3.82 16.45
CA LEU A 146 1.08 -3.96 17.17
C LEU A 146 0.09 -4.95 16.54
N CYS A 147 0.23 -5.26 15.25
CA CYS A 147 -0.62 -6.23 14.57
C CYS A 147 -0.15 -7.68 14.75
N VAL A 148 1.15 -7.88 14.97
CA VAL A 148 1.78 -9.21 15.05
C VAL A 148 2.13 -9.65 16.48
N SER A 149 1.96 -8.76 17.45
CA SER A 149 2.06 -9.04 18.89
C SER A 149 0.82 -9.75 19.43
#